data_AF-R9HXF4-F1
#
_entry.id   AF-R9HXF4-F1
#
_cell.length_a   1.000
_cell.length_b   1.000
_cell.length_c   1.000
_cell.angle_alpha   90.00
_cell.angle_beta   90.00
_cell.angle_gamma   90.00
#
_symmetry.space_group_name_H-M   'P 1'
#
loop_
_entity.id
_entity.type
_entity.pdbx_description
1 polymer ?
#
loop_
_entity_poly.entity_id
_entity_poly.type
_entity_poly.pdbx_seq_one_letter_code
_entity_poly.pdbx_strand_id
1 'polypeptide(L)'
;MLTKEQYDLIQKYPQCGVFAVNYSYVYSSGAKVPNRVKHLDFCGMDGILKDYFRVAAFSQPPVCSSAVVIRKDCLESVGGFPVGITSGEDLITWARLAYRYEIAYSKKCLAWYILREELELTSTPTRFFDGDYVEQQLIALLRKDAGYMYKSSLRKYIGLWFKMKSSVYFRADRKRECWKYGMKSLRYNPACIGQYAILLLAVLPLGVRNMAKRYVQSVKTKNRVS
;
A
#
# COMPACT_ATOMS: atom_id res chain seq x y z
N MET A 1 7.71 15.19 -19.31
CA MET A 1 8.46 15.21 -18.03
C MET A 1 8.50 13.83 -17.38
N LEU A 2 7.35 13.18 -17.12
CA LEU A 2 7.28 11.83 -16.55
C LEU A 2 8.09 10.77 -17.33
N THR A 3 7.81 10.63 -18.62
CA THR A 3 8.48 9.66 -19.51
C THR A 3 9.98 9.90 -19.60
N LYS A 4 10.41 11.17 -19.62
CA LYS A 4 11.83 11.55 -19.60
C LYS A 4 12.51 11.07 -18.31
N GLU A 5 11.91 11.33 -17.14
CA GLU A 5 12.48 10.89 -15.87
C GLU A 5 12.62 9.35 -15.80
N GLN A 6 11.61 8.63 -16.26
CA GLN A 6 11.66 7.16 -16.29
C GLN A 6 12.72 6.65 -17.26
N TYR A 7 12.88 7.30 -18.42
CA TYR A 7 13.98 7.00 -19.34
C TYR A 7 15.35 7.25 -18.71
N ASP A 8 15.52 8.37 -18.02
CA ASP A 8 16.77 8.71 -17.33
C ASP A 8 17.10 7.66 -16.24
N LEU A 9 16.09 7.17 -15.50
CA LEU A 9 16.26 6.06 -14.55
C LEU A 9 16.68 4.76 -15.25
N ILE A 10 16.14 4.46 -16.44
CA ILE A 10 16.52 3.27 -17.23
C ILE A 10 17.99 3.35 -17.65
N GLN A 11 18.45 4.52 -18.07
CA GLN A 11 19.86 4.71 -18.46
C GLN A 11 20.79 4.63 -17.26
N LYS A 12 20.40 5.19 -16.11
CA LYS A 12 21.23 5.25 -14.90
C LYS A 12 21.26 3.93 -14.11
N TYR A 13 20.18 3.15 -14.16
CA TYR A 13 20.02 1.90 -13.42
C TYR A 13 19.59 0.75 -14.35
N PRO A 14 20.40 0.41 -15.38
CA PRO A 14 20.00 -0.54 -16.41
C PRO A 14 19.69 -1.95 -15.89
N GLN A 15 20.26 -2.33 -14.74
CA GLN A 15 20.02 -3.61 -14.08
C GLN A 15 18.64 -3.74 -13.42
N CYS A 16 17.92 -2.64 -13.20
CA CYS A 16 16.59 -2.68 -12.59
C CYS A 16 15.54 -3.20 -13.56
N GLY A 17 14.52 -3.88 -13.01
CA GLY A 17 13.35 -4.34 -13.77
C GLY A 17 12.17 -3.36 -13.73
N VAL A 18 12.16 -2.46 -12.75
CA VAL A 18 11.07 -1.51 -12.47
C VAL A 18 11.64 -0.10 -12.26
N PHE A 19 10.97 0.89 -12.82
CA PHE A 19 11.36 2.30 -12.80
C PHE A 19 10.16 3.13 -12.38
N ALA A 20 10.16 3.59 -11.14
CA ALA A 20 9.03 4.30 -10.54
C ALA A 20 9.41 5.74 -10.17
N VAL A 21 8.43 6.62 -10.24
CA VAL A 21 8.54 7.99 -9.75
C VAL A 21 7.49 8.24 -8.69
N ASN A 22 7.71 9.25 -7.85
CA ASN A 22 6.72 9.63 -6.86
C ASN A 22 5.48 10.26 -7.52
N TYR A 23 4.39 10.32 -6.76
CA TYR A 23 3.13 10.88 -7.21
C TYR A 23 2.48 11.73 -6.11
N SER A 24 1.45 12.51 -6.47
CA SER A 24 0.67 13.29 -5.50
C SER A 24 -0.75 12.77 -5.43
N TYR A 25 -1.30 12.69 -4.22
CA TYR A 25 -2.72 12.48 -3.99
C TYR A 25 -3.48 13.77 -4.32
N VAL A 26 -4.54 13.64 -5.11
CA VAL A 26 -5.49 14.72 -5.40
C VAL A 26 -6.79 14.40 -4.68
N TYR A 27 -7.09 15.20 -3.66
CA TYR A 27 -8.31 15.06 -2.86
C TYR A 27 -9.52 15.66 -3.59
N SER A 28 -10.73 15.29 -3.18
CA SER A 28 -11.98 15.85 -3.70
C SER A 28 -12.08 17.38 -3.54
N SER A 29 -11.38 17.96 -2.55
CA SER A 29 -11.25 19.39 -2.37
C SER A 29 -10.35 20.08 -3.40
N GLY A 30 -9.68 19.32 -4.28
CA GLY A 30 -8.64 19.82 -5.19
C GLY A 30 -7.24 19.91 -4.55
N ALA A 31 -7.12 19.66 -3.23
CA ALA A 31 -5.83 19.70 -2.55
C ALA A 31 -4.88 18.63 -3.11
N LYS A 32 -3.63 19.03 -3.39
CA LYS A 32 -2.57 18.18 -3.91
C LYS A 32 -1.55 17.93 -2.81
N VAL A 33 -1.43 16.68 -2.38
CA VAL A 33 -0.50 16.28 -1.31
C VAL A 33 0.50 15.26 -1.86
N PRO A 34 1.81 15.57 -1.85
CA PRO A 34 2.83 14.62 -2.26
C PRO A 34 2.76 13.32 -1.46
N ASN A 35 2.92 12.19 -2.14
CA ASN A 35 2.98 10.87 -1.53
C ASN A 35 4.23 10.80 -0.63
N ARG A 36 4.01 10.46 0.65
CA ARG A 36 5.05 10.48 1.68
C ARG A 36 5.69 9.10 1.78
N VAL A 37 6.71 8.88 0.97
CA VAL A 37 7.53 7.67 0.99
C VAL A 37 8.67 7.82 2.01
N LYS A 38 8.76 6.88 2.95
CA LYS A 38 9.73 6.88 4.07
C LYS A 38 10.66 5.68 3.96
N HIS A 39 11.77 5.70 4.71
CA HIS A 39 12.73 4.60 4.78
C HIS A 39 13.39 4.21 3.44
N LEU A 40 13.56 5.19 2.55
CA LEU A 40 14.30 4.97 1.29
C LEU A 40 15.76 4.62 1.59
N ASP A 41 16.30 3.66 0.84
CA ASP A 41 17.68 3.17 0.97
C ASP A 41 18.72 4.10 0.33
N PHE A 42 18.33 5.32 -0.04
CA PHE A 42 19.18 6.28 -0.74
C PHE A 42 18.90 7.74 -0.36
N CYS A 43 19.96 8.56 -0.40
CA CYS A 43 19.89 9.97 0.01
C CYS A 43 19.50 10.93 -1.13
N GLY A 44 19.92 10.65 -2.38
CA GLY A 44 19.72 11.52 -3.55
C GLY A 44 18.27 11.68 -4.01
N MET A 45 18.06 12.37 -5.13
CA MET A 45 16.73 12.53 -5.74
C MET A 45 16.21 11.23 -6.34
N ASP A 46 17.10 10.34 -6.73
CA ASP A 46 16.80 9.02 -7.25
C ASP A 46 17.82 7.99 -6.73
N GLY A 47 17.44 6.71 -6.80
CA GLY A 47 18.26 5.61 -6.32
C GLY A 47 17.55 4.26 -6.42
N ILE A 48 18.26 3.20 -6.01
CA ILE A 48 17.70 1.85 -5.96
C ILE A 48 16.94 1.68 -4.64
N LEU A 49 15.66 1.34 -4.74
CA LEU A 49 14.81 0.93 -3.65
C LEU A 49 15.05 -0.58 -3.40
N LYS A 50 15.97 -0.87 -2.50
CA LYS A 50 16.46 -2.23 -2.21
C LYS A 50 15.44 -3.02 -1.40
N ASP A 51 15.01 -2.51 -0.25
CA ASP A 51 13.97 -3.14 0.58
C ASP A 51 12.60 -2.50 0.32
N TYR A 52 12.04 -2.77 -0.87
CA TYR A 52 10.69 -2.32 -1.24
C TYR A 52 9.66 -2.66 -0.16
N PHE A 53 9.72 -3.86 0.42
CA PHE A 53 8.73 -4.32 1.39
C PHE A 53 8.75 -3.48 2.67
N ARG A 54 9.94 -3.05 3.12
CA ARG A 54 10.04 -2.15 4.28
C ARG A 54 9.41 -0.82 3.96
N VAL A 55 9.75 -0.22 2.83
CA VAL A 55 9.17 1.07 2.43
C VAL A 55 7.66 0.96 2.34
N ALA A 56 7.16 0.01 1.55
CA ALA A 56 5.72 -0.15 1.32
C ALA A 56 4.93 -0.56 2.58
N ALA A 57 5.55 -1.23 3.56
CA ALA A 57 4.89 -1.57 4.83
C ALA A 57 4.76 -0.40 5.80
N PHE A 58 5.60 0.64 5.69
CA PHE A 58 5.69 1.75 6.64
C PHE A 58 5.38 3.12 6.05
N SER A 59 5.17 3.21 4.73
CA SER A 59 4.75 4.43 4.05
C SER A 59 3.45 4.24 3.28
N GLN A 60 3.00 5.31 2.64
CA GLN A 60 2.08 5.17 1.52
C GLN A 60 2.77 4.38 0.38
N PRO A 61 2.02 3.73 -0.52
CA PRO A 61 2.59 2.90 -1.58
C PRO A 61 3.65 3.65 -2.39
N PRO A 62 4.88 3.14 -2.51
CA PRO A 62 5.93 3.82 -3.27
C PRO A 62 5.71 3.70 -4.78
N VAL A 63 4.95 2.72 -5.24
CA VAL A 63 4.68 2.44 -6.66
C VAL A 63 3.19 2.56 -6.92
N CYS A 64 2.85 3.21 -8.03
CA CYS A 64 1.49 3.38 -8.55
C CYS A 64 1.50 3.14 -10.06
N SER A 65 0.43 2.56 -10.60
CA SER A 65 0.31 2.17 -12.01
C SER A 65 0.45 3.33 -13.00
N SER A 66 0.12 4.57 -12.59
CA SER A 66 0.32 5.78 -13.41
C SER A 66 1.72 6.40 -13.29
N ALA A 67 2.58 5.86 -12.44
CA ALA A 67 3.88 6.42 -12.08
C ALA A 67 5.04 5.42 -12.24
N VAL A 68 4.84 4.34 -13.02
CA VAL A 68 5.79 3.23 -13.14
C VAL A 68 5.98 2.82 -14.60
N VAL A 69 7.20 2.43 -14.94
CA VAL A 69 7.56 1.70 -16.17
C VAL A 69 8.25 0.42 -15.74
N ILE A 70 7.95 -0.68 -16.44
CA ILE A 70 8.45 -2.02 -16.12
C ILE A 70 9.02 -2.59 -17.41
N ARG A 71 10.17 -3.27 -17.33
CA ARG A 71 10.65 -4.02 -18.48
C ARG A 71 9.67 -5.16 -18.79
N LYS A 72 9.35 -5.33 -20.08
CA LYS A 72 8.36 -6.30 -20.53
C LYS A 72 8.69 -7.72 -20.07
N ASP A 73 9.94 -8.14 -20.29
CA ASP A 73 10.46 -9.44 -19.87
C ASP A 73 10.34 -9.67 -18.34
N CYS A 74 10.62 -8.65 -17.54
CA CYS A 74 10.47 -8.71 -16.09
C CYS A 74 9.01 -8.92 -15.67
N LEU A 75 8.07 -8.18 -16.27
CA LEU A 75 6.63 -8.30 -16.02
C LEU A 75 6.10 -9.68 -16.44
N GLU A 76 6.46 -10.15 -17.63
CA GLU A 76 6.07 -11.47 -18.15
C GLU A 76 6.61 -12.59 -17.27
N SER A 77 7.85 -12.47 -16.80
CA SER A 77 8.50 -13.48 -15.96
C SER A 77 7.85 -13.69 -14.58
N VAL A 78 7.06 -12.72 -14.11
CA VAL A 78 6.29 -12.80 -12.86
C VAL A 78 4.81 -13.11 -13.09
N GLY A 79 4.42 -13.34 -14.35
CA GLY A 79 3.06 -13.69 -14.77
C GLY A 79 2.11 -12.49 -14.93
N GLY A 80 2.64 -11.27 -14.98
CA GLY A 80 1.84 -10.05 -15.13
C GLY A 80 0.84 -9.80 -13.99
N PHE A 81 -0.22 -9.05 -14.31
CA PHE A 81 -1.32 -8.78 -13.40
C PHE A 81 -2.28 -9.98 -13.37
N PRO A 82 -2.77 -10.39 -12.18
CA PRO A 82 -3.69 -11.51 -12.09
C PRO A 82 -5.05 -11.18 -12.68
N VAL A 83 -5.50 -11.99 -13.64
CA VAL A 83 -6.82 -11.84 -14.29
C VAL A 83 -7.92 -12.15 -13.28
N GLY A 84 -8.98 -11.34 -13.28
CA GLY A 84 -10.15 -11.52 -12.42
C GLY A 84 -9.98 -11.02 -10.99
N ILE A 85 -8.84 -10.39 -10.65
CA ILE A 85 -8.62 -9.74 -9.37
C ILE A 85 -8.80 -8.23 -9.55
N THR A 86 -9.70 -7.66 -8.77
CA THR A 86 -10.11 -6.24 -8.79
C THR A 86 -9.66 -5.47 -7.55
N SER A 87 -9.20 -6.19 -6.52
CA SER A 87 -8.64 -5.62 -5.30
C SER A 87 -7.33 -6.31 -4.92
N GLY A 88 -6.22 -5.59 -5.12
CA GLY A 88 -4.88 -6.03 -4.72
C GLY A 88 -4.06 -6.64 -5.86
N GLU A 89 -4.55 -6.57 -7.09
CA GLU A 89 -3.89 -6.95 -8.33
C GLU A 89 -2.55 -6.22 -8.53
N ASP A 90 -2.55 -4.90 -8.32
CA ASP A 90 -1.35 -4.07 -8.34
C ASP A 90 -0.38 -4.50 -7.22
N LEU A 91 -0.92 -4.68 -6.01
CA LEU A 91 -0.16 -5.00 -4.81
C LEU A 91 0.64 -6.31 -4.97
N ILE A 92 -0.01 -7.38 -5.43
CA ILE A 92 0.69 -8.66 -5.63
C ILE A 92 1.67 -8.60 -6.80
N THR A 93 1.37 -7.84 -7.85
CA THR A 93 2.27 -7.65 -9.00
C THR A 93 3.55 -6.93 -8.57
N TRP A 94 3.42 -5.84 -7.81
CA TRP A 94 4.57 -5.13 -7.24
C TRP A 94 5.36 -6.02 -6.30
N ALA A 95 4.70 -6.82 -5.45
CA ALA A 95 5.39 -7.74 -4.55
C ALA A 95 6.20 -8.80 -5.32
N ARG A 96 5.67 -9.37 -6.39
CA ARG A 96 6.39 -10.35 -7.22
C ARG A 96 7.59 -9.73 -7.94
N LEU A 97 7.42 -8.52 -8.49
CA LEU A 97 8.51 -7.78 -9.12
C LEU A 97 9.60 -7.44 -8.11
N ALA A 98 9.24 -6.84 -6.98
CA ALA A 98 10.18 -6.47 -5.90
C ALA A 98 10.88 -7.68 -5.27
N TYR A 99 10.25 -8.85 -5.30
CA TYR A 99 10.87 -10.09 -4.81
C TYR A 99 12.03 -10.54 -5.71
N ARG A 100 11.94 -10.30 -7.02
CA ARG A 100 12.88 -10.82 -8.03
C ARG A 100 13.82 -9.77 -8.62
N TYR A 101 13.42 -8.50 -8.62
CA TYR A 101 14.10 -7.42 -9.34
C TYR A 101 14.27 -6.18 -8.47
N GLU A 102 15.35 -5.45 -8.72
CA GLU A 102 15.56 -4.12 -8.15
C GLU A 102 14.62 -3.10 -8.78
N ILE A 103 14.26 -2.10 -7.99
CA ILE A 103 13.40 -0.99 -8.38
C ILE A 103 14.22 0.30 -8.34
N ALA A 104 14.37 0.97 -9.48
CA ALA A 104 14.88 2.34 -9.51
C ALA A 104 13.72 3.30 -9.18
N TYR A 105 13.95 4.22 -8.24
CA TYR A 105 12.92 5.12 -7.73
C TYR A 105 13.39 6.58 -7.76
N SER A 106 12.55 7.48 -8.27
CA SER A 106 12.76 8.94 -8.20
C SER A 106 11.77 9.59 -7.24
N LYS A 107 12.25 10.48 -6.37
CA LYS A 107 11.44 11.27 -5.43
C LYS A 107 10.59 12.35 -6.13
N LYS A 108 10.86 12.64 -7.41
CA LYS A 108 10.11 13.65 -8.18
C LYS A 108 8.65 13.23 -8.31
N CYS A 109 7.74 14.13 -7.93
CA CYS A 109 6.30 13.90 -8.04
C CYS A 109 5.83 14.26 -9.46
N LEU A 110 5.67 13.27 -10.33
CA LEU A 110 5.36 13.48 -11.75
C LEU A 110 4.04 12.83 -12.20
N ALA A 111 3.30 12.23 -11.28
CA ALA A 111 1.98 11.65 -11.52
C ALA A 111 0.97 12.09 -10.46
N TRP A 112 -0.31 11.94 -10.78
CA TRP A 112 -1.44 12.34 -9.94
C TRP A 112 -2.33 11.13 -9.68
N TYR A 113 -2.64 10.87 -8.40
CA TYR A 113 -3.59 9.85 -7.99
C TYR A 113 -4.85 10.52 -7.47
N ILE A 114 -5.94 10.43 -8.23
CA ILE A 114 -7.22 11.05 -7.88
C ILE A 114 -7.95 10.17 -6.87
N LEU A 115 -8.11 10.68 -5.64
CA LEU A 115 -8.88 10.00 -4.61
C LEU A 115 -10.37 10.15 -4.89
N ARG A 116 -10.99 9.06 -5.32
CA ARG A 116 -12.46 8.97 -5.46
C ARG A 116 -13.16 8.91 -4.11
N GLU A 117 -12.46 8.45 -3.08
CA GLU A 117 -12.98 8.30 -1.73
C GLU A 117 -12.00 8.85 -0.71
N GLU A 118 -12.54 9.39 0.38
CA GLU A 118 -11.73 9.73 1.54
C GLU A 118 -11.20 8.45 2.20
N LEU A 119 -9.88 8.39 2.42
CA LEU A 119 -9.14 7.28 3.05
C LEU A 119 -9.44 7.13 4.56
N GLU A 120 -10.55 7.69 5.04
CA GLU A 120 -10.86 7.76 6.45
C GLU A 120 -11.41 6.45 7.01
N LEU A 121 -11.25 6.24 8.32
CA LEU A 121 -11.89 5.13 9.03
C LEU A 121 -13.41 5.33 9.17
N THR A 122 -13.89 6.53 8.88
CA THR A 122 -15.30 6.92 9.01
C THR A 122 -16.09 6.62 7.74
N SER A 123 -15.45 6.53 6.57
CA SER A 123 -16.09 6.34 5.27
C SER A 123 -16.60 4.91 5.07
N THR A 124 -17.66 4.76 4.28
CA THR A 124 -18.19 3.44 3.88
C THR A 124 -17.32 2.88 2.77
N PRO A 125 -16.90 1.60 2.81
CA PRO A 125 -16.12 1.02 1.72
C PRO A 125 -17.03 0.73 0.53
N THR A 126 -16.57 1.06 -0.68
CA THR A 126 -17.29 0.77 -1.94
C THR A 126 -16.86 -0.56 -2.57
N ARG A 127 -15.71 -1.10 -2.14
CA ARG A 127 -15.11 -2.32 -2.67
C ARG A 127 -14.66 -3.25 -1.55
N PHE A 128 -14.77 -4.53 -1.81
CA PHE A 128 -14.25 -5.60 -0.97
C PHE A 128 -13.18 -6.39 -1.72
N PHE A 129 -12.52 -7.29 -1.00
CA PHE A 129 -11.41 -8.08 -1.54
C PHE A 129 -11.89 -9.33 -2.26
N ASP A 130 -11.27 -9.66 -3.39
CA ASP A 130 -11.56 -10.87 -4.16
C ASP A 130 -10.92 -12.09 -3.49
N GLY A 131 -11.74 -12.84 -2.74
CA GLY A 131 -11.33 -14.09 -2.10
C GLY A 131 -10.03 -13.97 -1.28
N ASP A 132 -9.17 -14.96 -1.44
CA ASP A 132 -7.89 -15.08 -0.75
C ASP A 132 -6.69 -15.25 -1.69
N TYR A 133 -6.85 -15.10 -3.02
CA TYR A 133 -5.78 -15.26 -4.00
C TYR A 133 -4.54 -14.41 -3.64
N VAL A 134 -4.71 -13.11 -3.45
CA VAL A 134 -3.61 -12.19 -3.11
C VAL A 134 -2.94 -12.62 -1.78
N GLU A 135 -3.72 -13.03 -0.79
CA GLU A 135 -3.21 -13.54 0.48
C GLU A 135 -2.33 -14.80 0.27
N GLN A 136 -2.84 -15.78 -0.47
CA GLN A 136 -2.13 -17.03 -0.74
C GLN A 136 -0.82 -16.77 -1.49
N GLN A 137 -0.84 -15.88 -2.47
CA GLN A 137 0.33 -15.53 -3.28
C GLN A 137 1.41 -14.80 -2.46
N LEU A 138 1.04 -13.86 -1.59
CA LEU A 138 2.00 -13.21 -0.71
C LEU A 138 2.61 -14.20 0.30
N ILE A 139 1.80 -15.11 0.85
CA ILE A 139 2.29 -16.16 1.76
C ILE A 139 3.21 -17.14 1.03
N ALA A 140 2.90 -17.47 -0.23
CA ALA A 140 3.77 -18.29 -1.07
C ALA A 140 5.14 -17.62 -1.30
N LEU A 141 5.17 -16.31 -1.59
CA LEU A 141 6.43 -15.55 -1.69
C LEU A 141 7.25 -15.63 -0.39
N LEU A 142 6.60 -15.49 0.77
CA LEU A 142 7.28 -15.56 2.07
C LEU A 142 7.86 -16.97 2.37
N ARG A 143 7.20 -18.02 1.86
CA ARG A 143 7.61 -19.42 2.07
C ARG A 143 8.62 -19.91 1.03
N LYS A 144 8.73 -19.25 -0.12
CA LYS A 144 9.53 -19.68 -1.27
C LYS A 144 11.01 -19.88 -0.94
N ASP A 145 11.58 -18.97 -0.15
CA ASP A 145 12.98 -19.03 0.25
C ASP A 145 13.12 -18.70 1.74
N ALA A 146 13.76 -19.62 2.48
CA ALA A 146 13.98 -19.46 3.90
C ALA A 146 14.96 -18.33 4.22
N GLY A 147 15.97 -18.14 3.36
CA GLY A 147 17.09 -17.21 3.50
C GLY A 147 16.92 -15.88 2.75
N TYR A 148 15.73 -15.61 2.21
CA TYR A 148 15.47 -14.36 1.50
C TYR A 148 15.79 -13.14 2.37
N MET A 149 16.68 -12.27 1.87
CA MET A 149 17.26 -11.18 2.65
C MET A 149 16.21 -10.22 3.25
N TYR A 150 15.12 -9.92 2.54
CA TYR A 150 14.05 -9.02 3.00
C TYR A 150 12.84 -9.74 3.61
N LYS A 151 13.00 -10.99 4.05
CA LYS A 151 11.90 -11.81 4.58
C LYS A 151 11.14 -11.18 5.75
N SER A 152 11.84 -10.48 6.65
CA SER A 152 11.22 -9.76 7.78
C SER A 152 10.34 -8.61 7.30
N SER A 153 10.81 -7.85 6.30
CA SER A 153 10.07 -6.76 5.69
C SER A 153 8.87 -7.26 4.88
N LEU A 154 9.03 -8.33 4.09
CA LEU A 154 7.93 -9.01 3.39
C LEU A 154 6.88 -9.52 4.38
N ARG A 155 7.29 -10.07 5.52
CA ARG A 155 6.35 -10.46 6.59
C ARG A 155 5.52 -9.27 7.06
N LYS A 156 6.12 -8.12 7.29
CA LYS A 156 5.41 -6.90 7.71
C LYS A 156 4.48 -6.37 6.63
N TYR A 157 4.89 -6.47 5.36
CA TYR A 157 4.07 -6.13 4.20
C TYR A 157 2.80 -7.01 4.09
N ILE A 158 2.91 -8.30 4.39
CA ILE A 158 1.75 -9.20 4.53
C ILE A 158 0.85 -8.75 5.68
N GLY A 159 1.44 -8.32 6.80
CA GLY A 159 0.70 -7.70 7.90
C GLY A 159 -0.12 -6.48 7.45
N LEU A 160 0.48 -5.61 6.63
CA LEU A 160 -0.22 -4.46 6.05
C LEU A 160 -1.41 -4.87 5.17
N TRP A 161 -1.28 -5.90 4.33
CA TRP A 161 -2.39 -6.45 3.55
C TRP A 161 -3.57 -6.84 4.45
N PHE A 162 -3.31 -7.61 5.50
CA PHE A 162 -4.34 -8.01 6.43
C PHE A 162 -4.94 -6.85 7.23
N LYS A 163 -4.14 -5.83 7.56
CA LYS A 163 -4.64 -4.60 8.18
C LYS A 163 -5.62 -3.88 7.26
N MET A 164 -5.31 -3.77 5.97
CA MET A 164 -6.23 -3.16 5.00
C MET A 164 -7.55 -3.93 4.94
N LYS A 165 -7.51 -5.27 4.91
CA LYS A 165 -8.72 -6.11 5.02
C LYS A 165 -9.50 -5.82 6.30
N SER A 166 -8.83 -5.84 7.45
CA SER A 166 -9.46 -5.57 8.75
C SER A 166 -10.13 -4.19 8.78
N SER A 167 -9.45 -3.15 8.28
CA SER A 167 -9.99 -1.78 8.20
C SER A 167 -11.25 -1.68 7.33
N VAL A 168 -11.25 -2.30 6.15
CA VAL A 168 -12.42 -2.33 5.25
C VAL A 168 -13.61 -3.03 5.94
N TYR A 169 -13.38 -4.20 6.54
CA TYR A 169 -14.46 -4.92 7.23
C TYR A 169 -14.94 -4.19 8.50
N PHE A 170 -14.05 -3.48 9.21
CA PHE A 170 -14.44 -2.59 10.29
C PHE A 170 -15.39 -1.49 9.80
N ARG A 171 -15.03 -0.82 8.69
CA ARG A 171 -15.85 0.24 8.08
C ARG A 171 -17.19 -0.27 7.57
N ALA A 172 -17.25 -1.53 7.14
CA ALA A 172 -18.48 -2.22 6.71
C ALA A 172 -19.30 -2.85 7.86
N ASP A 173 -18.92 -2.61 9.13
CA ASP A 173 -19.52 -3.21 10.33
C ASP A 173 -19.53 -4.77 10.35
N ARG A 174 -18.62 -5.40 9.60
CA ARG A 174 -18.41 -6.84 9.56
C ARG A 174 -17.42 -7.27 10.63
N LYS A 175 -17.90 -7.39 11.88
CA LYS A 175 -17.06 -7.64 13.07
C LYS A 175 -16.24 -8.93 12.96
N ARG A 176 -16.84 -10.05 12.54
CA ARG A 176 -16.16 -11.35 12.48
C ARG A 176 -14.95 -11.30 11.54
N GLU A 177 -15.12 -10.72 10.36
CA GLU A 177 -14.07 -10.56 9.35
C GLU A 177 -13.03 -9.53 9.79
N CYS A 178 -13.46 -8.41 10.37
CA CYS A 178 -12.57 -7.42 10.97
C CYS A 178 -11.59 -8.07 11.96
N TRP A 179 -12.12 -8.89 12.87
CA TRP A 179 -11.32 -9.63 13.85
C TRP A 179 -10.45 -10.71 13.22
N LYS A 180 -11.00 -11.54 12.33
CA LYS A 180 -10.25 -12.59 11.61
C LYS A 180 -9.00 -12.02 10.93
N TYR A 181 -9.15 -10.94 10.16
CA TYR A 181 -8.03 -10.34 9.45
C TYR A 181 -7.17 -9.47 10.36
N GLY A 182 -7.72 -8.85 11.41
CA GLY A 182 -6.94 -8.10 12.38
C GLY A 182 -5.96 -8.98 13.16
N MET A 183 -6.40 -10.16 13.59
CA MET A 183 -5.51 -11.14 14.24
C MET A 183 -4.43 -11.65 13.28
N LYS A 184 -4.77 -11.88 12.00
CA LYS A 184 -3.75 -12.19 10.98
C LYS A 184 -2.75 -11.04 10.84
N SER A 185 -3.20 -9.79 10.74
CA SER A 185 -2.31 -8.62 10.67
C SER A 185 -1.31 -8.61 11.84
N LEU A 186 -1.79 -8.79 13.07
CA LEU A 186 -0.93 -8.79 14.26
C LEU A 186 0.03 -9.98 14.31
N ARG A 187 -0.38 -11.16 13.81
CA ARG A 187 0.53 -12.31 13.66
C ARG A 187 1.73 -11.97 12.78
N TYR A 188 1.51 -11.24 11.68
CA TYR A 188 2.56 -10.88 10.72
C TYR A 188 3.33 -9.61 11.11
N ASN A 189 2.68 -8.65 11.77
CA ASN A 189 3.27 -7.40 12.24
C ASN A 189 2.71 -6.99 13.62
N PRO A 190 3.23 -7.56 14.73
CA PRO A 190 2.72 -7.30 16.07
C PRO A 190 2.97 -5.87 16.55
N ALA A 191 3.90 -5.14 15.92
CA ALA A 191 4.18 -3.73 16.20
C ALA A 191 3.16 -2.77 15.55
N CYS A 192 2.15 -3.27 14.84
CA CYS A 192 1.18 -2.43 14.17
C CYS A 192 0.13 -1.86 15.15
N ILE A 193 0.49 -0.81 15.89
CA ILE A 193 -0.36 -0.16 16.90
C ILE A 193 -1.76 0.18 16.35
N GLY A 194 -1.83 0.71 15.13
CA GLY A 194 -3.11 1.06 14.50
C GLY A 194 -4.07 -0.12 14.32
N GLN A 195 -3.57 -1.35 14.23
CA GLN A 195 -4.44 -2.53 14.16
C GLN A 195 -5.09 -2.86 15.50
N TYR A 196 -4.40 -2.68 16.62
CA TYR A 196 -5.01 -2.81 17.95
C TYR A 196 -6.13 -1.79 18.16
N ALA A 197 -5.91 -0.55 17.71
CA ALA A 197 -6.94 0.49 17.76
C ALA A 197 -8.20 0.10 16.97
N ILE A 198 -8.05 -0.45 15.76
CA ILE A 198 -9.19 -0.94 14.96
C ILE A 198 -9.95 -2.05 15.71
N LEU A 199 -9.25 -3.03 16.29
CA LEU A 199 -9.89 -4.13 17.02
C LEU A 199 -10.62 -3.64 18.28
N LEU A 200 -10.01 -2.74 19.05
CA LEU A 200 -10.63 -2.13 20.22
C LEU A 200 -11.90 -1.37 19.84
N LEU A 201 -11.83 -0.55 18.79
CA LEU A 201 -12.99 0.17 18.27
C LEU A 201 -14.09 -0.79 17.78
N ALA A 202 -13.73 -1.95 17.19
CA ALA A 202 -14.70 -2.92 16.67
C ALA A 202 -15.59 -3.57 17.75
N VAL A 203 -15.15 -3.57 19.01
CA VAL A 203 -15.94 -4.08 20.15
C VAL A 203 -16.97 -3.06 20.62
N LEU A 204 -16.69 -1.76 20.45
CA LEU A 204 -17.54 -0.70 20.99
C LEU A 204 -18.96 -0.75 20.40
N PRO A 205 -20.00 -0.44 21.21
CA PRO A 205 -21.37 -0.31 20.73
C PRO A 205 -21.45 0.65 19.53
N LEU A 206 -22.36 0.37 18.59
CA LEU A 206 -22.50 1.17 17.37
C LEU A 206 -22.76 2.65 17.67
N GLY A 207 -23.54 2.96 18.72
CA GLY A 207 -23.77 4.33 19.18
C GLY A 207 -22.50 5.07 19.57
N VAL A 208 -21.60 4.43 20.32
CA VAL A 208 -20.31 5.01 20.74
C VAL A 208 -19.40 5.22 19.52
N ARG A 209 -19.36 4.26 18.60
CA ARG A 209 -18.62 4.40 17.35
C ARG A 209 -19.12 5.57 16.51
N ASN A 210 -20.44 5.72 16.39
CA ASN A 210 -21.05 6.82 15.63
C ASN A 210 -20.77 8.18 16.27
N MET A 211 -20.80 8.27 17.59
CA MET A 211 -20.40 9.48 18.32
C MET A 211 -18.94 9.85 18.05
N ALA A 212 -18.03 8.89 18.12
CA ALA A 212 -16.62 9.10 17.80
C ALA A 212 -16.41 9.54 16.34
N LYS A 213 -17.14 8.94 15.38
CA LYS A 213 -17.11 9.37 13.97
C LYS A 213 -17.54 10.83 13.80
N ARG A 214 -18.66 11.22 14.42
CA ARG A 214 -19.19 12.61 14.37
C ARG A 214 -18.20 13.62 14.97
N TYR A 215 -17.57 13.27 16.09
CA TYR A 215 -16.57 14.13 16.73
C TYR A 215 -15.33 14.33 15.83
N VAL A 216 -14.80 13.26 15.24
CA VAL A 216 -13.64 13.37 14.33
C VAL A 216 -13.98 14.21 13.09
N GLN A 217 -15.19 14.06 12.54
CA GLN A 217 -15.65 14.87 11.42
C GLN A 217 -15.73 16.35 11.79
N SER A 218 -16.28 16.70 12.96
CA SER A 218 -16.45 18.10 13.38
C SER A 218 -15.12 18.82 13.65
N VAL A 219 -14.14 18.12 14.23
CA VAL A 219 -12.78 18.67 14.43
C VAL A 219 -12.10 18.96 13.09
N LYS A 220 -12.26 18.07 12.10
CA LYS A 220 -11.69 18.28 10.76
C LYS A 220 -12.35 19.41 9.99
N THR A 221 -13.67 19.61 10.13
CA THR A 221 -14.35 20.75 9.50
C THR A 221 -13.81 22.06 10.06
N LYS A 222 -13.61 22.14 11.39
CA LYS A 222 -13.02 23.32 12.03
C LYS A 222 -11.61 23.63 11.52
N ASN A 223 -10.75 22.62 11.41
CA ASN A 223 -9.37 22.80 10.94
C ASN A 223 -9.24 23.05 9.42
N ARG A 224 -10.32 22.93 8.64
CA ARG A 224 -10.34 23.30 7.20
C ARG A 224 -10.83 24.74 6.97
N VAL A 225 -11.42 25.38 7.98
CA VAL A 225 -11.97 26.75 7.90
C VAL A 225 -11.03 27.78 8.56
N SER A 226 -10.05 27.33 9.35
CA SER A 226 -8.92 28.10 9.86
C SER A 226 -7.73 28.05 8.90
#